data_AF-R2QEF0-F1
#
_entry.id   AF-R2QEF0-F1
#
_cell.length_a   1.000
_cell.length_b   1.000
_cell.length_c   1.000
_cell.angle_alpha   90.00
_cell.angle_beta   90.00
_cell.angle_gamma   90.00
#
_symmetry.space_group_name_H-M   'P 1'
#
loop_
_entity.id
_entity.type
_entity.pdbx_description
1 polymer ?
#
loop_
_entity_poly.entity_id
_entity_poly.type
_entity_poly.pdbx_seq_one_letter_code
_entity_poly.pdbx_strand_id
1 'polypeptide(L)'
;MRKIVLPLSLGIIIILAVVGYSAFTDTLTLQALSDRLFLFSLPLMIVSGFLWVRSSGFFHLFQQSFQLKKQKKTAVPSSSIPAGPLMFSLVLTGLLLGASLLFLFIASV
;
A
#
# COMPACT_ATOMS: atom_id res chain seq x y z
N MET A 1 -1.55 12.34 15.38
CA MET A 1 -1.59 13.06 14.08
C MET A 1 -0.33 12.88 13.22
N ARG A 2 0.90 12.82 13.76
CA ARG A 2 2.15 12.65 12.96
C ARG A 2 2.29 11.35 12.14
N LYS A 3 1.49 10.31 12.39
CA LYS A 3 1.66 8.99 11.77
C LYS A 3 1.08 8.88 10.34
N ILE A 4 0.14 9.75 9.97
CA ILE A 4 -0.52 9.77 8.64
C ILE A 4 0.15 10.78 7.69
N VAL A 5 0.83 11.80 8.20
CA VAL A 5 1.57 12.76 7.37
C VAL A 5 2.81 12.14 6.70
N LEU A 6 3.43 11.13 7.32
CA LEU A 6 4.55 10.40 6.73
C LEU A 6 4.19 9.72 5.39
N PRO A 7 3.19 8.82 5.33
CA PRO A 7 2.80 8.17 4.06
C PRO A 7 2.28 9.20 3.05
N LEU A 8 1.61 10.25 3.50
CA LEU A 8 1.14 11.32 2.61
C LEU A 8 2.31 12.07 1.95
N SER A 9 3.31 12.48 2.75
CA SER A 9 4.51 13.16 2.23
C SER A 9 5.29 12.29 1.25
N LEU A 10 5.42 10.99 1.55
CA LEU A 10 6.13 10.04 0.69
C LEU A 10 5.40 9.85 -0.65
N GLY A 11 4.07 9.75 -0.61
CA GLY A 11 3.25 9.67 -1.82
C GLY A 11 3.35 10.92 -2.69
N ILE A 12 3.33 12.12 -2.08
CA ILE A 12 3.53 13.39 -2.80
C ILE A 12 4.92 13.45 -3.46
N ILE A 13 5.98 13.02 -2.74
CA ILE A 13 7.34 12.97 -3.28
C ILE A 13 7.42 12.03 -4.49
N ILE A 14 6.78 10.86 -4.42
CA ILE A 14 6.75 9.90 -5.55
C ILE A 14 6.02 10.50 -6.75
N ILE A 15 4.87 11.16 -6.54
CA ILE A 15 4.14 11.83 -7.62
C ILE A 15 5.01 12.91 -8.28
N LEU A 16 5.67 13.75 -7.48
CA LEU A 16 6.62 14.77 -7.97
C LEU A 16 7.78 14.16 -8.75
N ALA A 17 8.34 13.04 -8.28
CA ALA A 17 9.43 12.34 -8.97
C ALA A 17 8.96 11.77 -10.31
N VAL A 18 7.75 11.20 -10.38
CA VAL A 18 7.17 10.67 -11.63
C VAL A 18 6.87 11.81 -12.61
N VAL A 19 6.31 12.92 -12.15
CA VAL A 19 6.07 14.12 -12.98
C VAL A 19 7.38 14.68 -13.50
N GLY A 20 8.40 14.84 -12.64
CA GLY A 20 9.72 15.32 -13.02
C GLY A 20 10.38 14.41 -14.07
N TYR A 21 10.34 13.08 -13.85
CA TYR A 21 10.87 12.12 -14.82
C TYR A 21 10.13 12.16 -16.17
N SER A 22 8.81 12.34 -16.15
CA SER A 22 8.02 12.50 -17.39
C SER A 22 8.33 13.78 -18.14
N ALA A 23 8.63 14.87 -17.43
CA ALA A 23 9.06 16.13 -18.04
C ALA A 23 10.43 16.01 -18.73
N PHE A 24 11.35 15.21 -18.18
CA PHE A 24 12.65 14.94 -18.80
C PHE A 24 12.59 14.01 -20.02
N THR A 25 11.51 13.24 -20.17
CA THR A 25 11.35 12.26 -21.26
C THR A 25 10.38 12.73 -22.34
N ASP A 26 9.96 13.99 -22.34
CA ASP A 26 8.96 14.61 -23.25
C ASP A 26 7.66 13.79 -23.41
N THR A 27 7.39 12.88 -22.46
CA THR A 27 6.21 12.01 -22.42
C THR A 27 5.25 12.53 -21.36
N LEU A 28 4.85 13.80 -21.51
CA LEU A 28 3.87 14.47 -20.66
C LEU A 28 2.43 14.15 -21.11
N THR A 29 2.14 12.88 -21.35
CA THR A 29 0.76 12.44 -21.58
C THR A 29 0.16 12.03 -20.24
N LEU A 30 -1.09 12.46 -19.96
CA LEU A 30 -1.79 12.08 -18.73
C LEU A 30 -1.91 10.56 -18.60
N GLN A 31 -2.02 9.85 -19.73
CA GLN A 31 -2.05 8.40 -19.78
C GLN A 31 -0.73 7.77 -19.34
N ALA A 32 0.42 8.26 -19.80
CA ALA A 32 1.72 7.75 -19.36
C ALA A 32 1.97 8.01 -17.86
N LEU A 33 1.50 9.15 -17.34
CA LEU A 33 1.54 9.45 -15.90
C LEU A 33 0.69 8.46 -15.09
N SER A 34 -0.52 8.20 -15.55
CA SER A 34 -1.42 7.21 -14.93
C SER A 34 -0.79 5.83 -14.88
N ASP A 35 -0.26 5.33 -16.00
CA ASP A 35 0.32 3.99 -16.09
C ASP A 35 1.55 3.84 -15.18
N ARG A 36 2.43 4.86 -15.15
CA ARG A 36 3.61 4.86 -14.28
C ARG A 36 3.21 4.85 -12.80
N LEU A 37 2.26 5.70 -12.39
CA LEU A 37 1.75 5.71 -11.02
C LEU A 37 1.04 4.40 -10.65
N PHE A 38 0.29 3.81 -11.58
CA PHE A 38 -0.35 2.52 -11.39
C PHE A 38 0.68 1.41 -11.14
N LEU A 39 1.74 1.36 -11.95
CA LEU A 39 2.86 0.42 -11.81
C LEU A 39 3.52 0.54 -10.43
N PHE A 40 3.73 1.76 -9.92
CA PHE A 40 4.26 1.95 -8.57
C PHE A 40 3.27 1.53 -7.47
N SER A 41 1.96 1.66 -7.72
CA SER A 41 0.93 1.26 -6.76
C SER A 41 0.79 -0.26 -6.61
N LEU A 42 1.07 -1.05 -7.66
CA LEU A 42 0.91 -2.52 -7.65
C LEU A 42 1.67 -3.25 -6.54
N PRO A 43 3.00 -3.09 -6.38
CA PRO A 43 3.73 -3.78 -5.31
C PRO A 43 3.26 -3.31 -3.92
N LEU A 44 2.91 -2.03 -3.78
CA LEU A 44 2.34 -1.48 -2.55
C LEU A 44 0.95 -2.07 -2.25
N MET A 45 0.14 -2.33 -3.27
CA MET A 45 -1.17 -2.95 -3.15
C MET A 45 -1.05 -4.40 -2.70
N ILE A 46 -0.10 -5.15 -3.26
CA ILE A 46 0.21 -6.52 -2.84
C ILE A 46 0.59 -6.52 -1.36
N VAL A 47 1.55 -5.69 -0.95
CA VAL A 47 2.00 -5.60 0.46
C VAL A 47 0.87 -5.17 1.39
N SER A 48 0.07 -4.19 0.98
CA SER A 48 -1.11 -3.73 1.74
C SER A 48 -2.15 -4.82 1.91
N GLY A 49 -2.44 -5.58 0.85
CA GLY A 49 -3.34 -6.73 0.90
C GLY A 49 -2.84 -7.81 1.86
N PHE A 50 -1.55 -8.15 1.80
CA PHE A 50 -0.95 -9.09 2.75
C PHE A 50 -1.01 -8.59 4.20
N LEU A 51 -0.72 -7.30 4.43
CA LEU A 51 -0.83 -6.69 5.75
C LEU A 51 -2.28 -6.70 6.26
N TRP A 52 -3.25 -6.43 5.38
CA TRP A 52 -4.68 -6.50 5.71
C TRP A 52 -5.08 -7.91 6.13
N VAL A 53 -4.79 -8.91 5.29
CA VAL A 53 -5.08 -10.32 5.59
C VAL A 53 -4.41 -10.73 6.91
N ARG A 54 -3.17 -10.30 7.14
CA ARG A 54 -2.45 -10.57 8.39
C ARG A 54 -3.08 -9.90 9.62
N SER A 55 -3.56 -8.67 9.49
CA SER A 55 -4.24 -7.95 10.57
C SER A 55 -5.66 -8.41 10.85
N SER A 56 -6.31 -9.09 9.90
CA SER A 56 -7.68 -9.63 10.08
C SER A 56 -7.77 -10.77 11.10
N GLY A 57 -6.62 -11.29 11.58
CA GLY A 57 -6.58 -12.48 12.43
C GLY A 57 -6.69 -13.80 11.66
N PHE A 58 -6.79 -13.78 10.32
CA PHE A 58 -6.80 -14.97 9.47
C PHE A 58 -5.61 -15.91 9.75
N PHE A 59 -4.41 -15.34 9.93
CA PHE A 59 -3.22 -16.14 10.26
C PHE A 59 -3.26 -16.77 11.65
N HIS A 60 -4.02 -16.20 12.60
CA HIS A 60 -4.21 -16.81 13.92
C HIS A 60 -5.08 -18.06 13.80
N LEU A 61 -6.17 -17.99 13.03
CA LEU A 61 -7.06 -19.12 12.75
C LEU A 61 -6.34 -20.20 11.92
N PHE A 62 -5.50 -19.79 10.98
CA PHE A 62 -4.69 -20.70 10.17
C PHE A 62 -3.61 -21.40 11.02
N GLN A 63 -2.93 -20.66 11.91
CA GLN A 63 -2.00 -21.25 12.89
C GLN A 63 -2.72 -22.19 13.85
N GLN A 64 -3.91 -21.84 14.35
CA GLN A 64 -4.68 -22.70 15.23
C GLN A 64 -5.12 -24.00 14.54
N SER A 65 -5.47 -23.91 13.25
CA SER A 65 -5.82 -25.06 12.41
C SER A 65 -4.62 -25.99 12.16
N PHE A 66 -3.41 -25.45 12.03
CA PHE A 66 -2.18 -26.23 11.88
C PHE A 66 -1.57 -26.72 13.20
N GLN A 67 -1.79 -26.02 14.32
CA GLN A 67 -1.19 -26.32 15.63
C GLN A 67 -2.07 -27.16 16.56
N LEU A 68 -3.05 -27.90 16.01
CA LEU A 68 -3.96 -28.77 16.76
C LEU A 68 -3.30 -29.89 17.60
N LYS A 69 -1.97 -29.97 17.71
CA LYS A 69 -1.31 -31.01 18.55
C LYS A 69 -0.12 -30.62 19.44
N LYS A 70 0.44 -29.41 19.45
CA LYS A 70 1.61 -29.14 20.31
C LYS A 70 1.58 -27.82 21.07
N GLN A 71 1.29 -27.98 22.36
CA GLN A 71 1.73 -27.17 23.49
C GLN A 71 0.99 -25.86 23.81
N LYS A 72 0.03 -26.04 24.72
CA LYS A 72 -0.23 -25.16 25.87
C LYS A 72 1.09 -24.81 26.58
N LYS A 73 1.65 -23.62 26.33
CA LYS A 73 2.30 -22.68 27.28
C LYS A 73 3.11 -21.64 26.50
N THR A 74 2.95 -20.37 26.88
CA THR A 74 3.71 -19.20 26.39
C THR A 74 3.56 -18.85 24.90
N ALA A 75 2.32 -18.63 24.45
CA ALA A 75 2.10 -17.84 23.25
C ALA A 75 2.18 -16.36 23.62
N VAL A 76 3.37 -15.75 23.50
CA VAL A 76 3.48 -14.29 23.39
C VAL A 76 2.54 -13.88 22.25
N PRO A 77 1.63 -12.90 22.43
CA PRO A 77 0.66 -12.55 21.40
C PRO A 77 1.40 -11.85 20.24
N SER A 78 1.93 -12.65 19.31
CA SER A 78 2.56 -12.21 18.06
C SER A 78 1.55 -11.61 17.06
N SER A 79 0.27 -11.52 17.46
CA SER A 79 -0.84 -10.99 16.66
C SER A 79 -1.01 -9.47 16.77
N SER A 80 -0.38 -8.79 17.73
CA SER A 80 -0.44 -7.33 17.79
C SER A 80 0.60 -6.71 16.86
N ILE A 81 0.42 -6.88 15.54
CA ILE A 81 1.05 -5.95 14.60
C ILE A 81 0.47 -4.58 14.96
N PRO A 82 1.30 -3.58 15.26
CA PRO A 82 0.77 -2.24 15.50
C PRO A 82 -0.05 -1.83 14.28
N ALA A 83 -1.26 -1.30 14.47
CA ALA A 83 -2.11 -0.81 13.38
C ALA A 83 -1.42 0.29 12.51
N GLY A 84 -0.24 0.76 12.93
CA GLY A 84 0.60 1.73 12.22
C GLY A 84 1.04 1.29 10.82
N PRO A 85 1.88 0.25 10.66
CA PRO A 85 2.38 -0.20 9.35
C PRO A 85 1.28 -0.60 8.36
N LEU A 86 0.15 -1.14 8.82
CA LEU A 86 -1.00 -1.42 7.95
C LEU A 86 -1.62 -0.13 7.42
N MET A 87 -1.97 0.80 8.31
CA MET A 87 -2.53 2.10 7.92
C MET A 87 -1.55 2.88 7.04
N PHE A 88 -0.25 2.77 7.29
CA PHE A 88 0.79 3.40 6.46
C PHE A 88 0.77 2.89 5.02
N SER A 89 0.81 1.57 4.84
CA SER A 89 0.81 0.94 3.52
C SER A 89 -0.51 1.21 2.79
N LEU A 90 -1.62 1.17 3.51
CA LEU A 90 -2.96 1.35 2.94
C LEU A 90 -3.20 2.79 2.47
N VAL A 91 -2.81 3.79 3.27
CA VAL A 91 -2.92 5.21 2.90
C VAL A 91 -2.01 5.54 1.72
N LEU A 92 -0.77 5.04 1.72
CA LEU A 92 0.17 5.27 0.63
C LEU A 92 -0.33 4.64 -0.69
N THR A 93 -0.78 3.38 -0.63
CA THR A 93 -1.36 2.69 -1.79
C THR A 93 -2.59 3.42 -2.31
N GLY A 94 -3.53 3.77 -1.42
CA GLY A 94 -4.76 4.46 -1.80
C GLY A 94 -4.50 5.82 -2.45
N LEU A 95 -3.50 6.56 -1.98
CA LEU A 95 -3.10 7.83 -2.58
C LEU A 95 -2.56 7.65 -4.01
N LEU A 96 -1.63 6.72 -4.21
CA LEU A 96 -1.02 6.47 -5.53
C LEU A 96 -2.06 5.95 -6.53
N LEU A 97 -2.90 5.01 -6.09
CA LEU A 97 -3.92 4.39 -6.93
C LEU A 97 -5.04 5.40 -7.25
N GLY A 98 -5.46 6.20 -6.27
CA GLY A 98 -6.41 7.29 -6.47
C GLY A 98 -5.90 8.35 -7.44
N ALA A 99 -4.64 8.77 -7.31
CA ALA A 99 -4.03 9.70 -8.25
C ALA A 99 -3.94 9.13 -9.67
N SER A 100 -3.54 7.86 -9.81
CA SER A 100 -3.52 7.17 -11.10
C SER A 100 -4.90 7.13 -11.76
N LEU A 101 -5.95 6.72 -11.03
CA LEU A 101 -7.32 6.68 -11.54
C LEU A 101 -7.85 8.07 -11.91
N LEU A 102 -7.53 9.10 -11.14
CA LEU A 102 -7.91 10.49 -11.47
C LEU A 102 -7.25 10.94 -12.78
N PHE A 103 -5.95 10.66 -12.97
CA PHE A 103 -5.26 11.00 -14.22
C PHE A 103 -5.80 10.21 -15.41
N LEU A 104 -6.12 8.92 -15.23
CA LEU A 104 -6.77 8.11 -16.27
C LEU A 104 -8.15 8.66 -16.65
N PHE A 105 -8.96 9.01 -15.64
CA PHE A 105 -10.30 9.52 -15.86
C PHE A 105 -10.28 10.86 -16.62
N ILE A 106 -9.37 11.75 -16.25
CA ILE A 106 -9.18 13.04 -16.95
C ILE A 106 -8.64 12.82 -18.37
N ALA A 107 -7.77 11.82 -18.58
CA ALA A 107 -7.25 11.50 -19.92
C ALA A 107 -8.30 10.86 -20.84
N SER A 108 -9.31 10.21 -20.27
CA SER A 108 -10.36 9.50 -21.00
C SER A 108 -11.58 10.36 -21.33
N VAL A 109 -11.68 11.57 -20.77
CA VAL A 109 -12.72 12.58 -21.04
C VAL A 109 -12.23 13.54 -22.12
#